data_AF-A0A7N0ZYU0-F1
#
_entry.id   AF-A0A7N0ZYU0-F1
#
_cell.length_a   1.000
_cell.length_b   1.000
_cell.length_c   1.000
_cell.angle_alpha   90.00
_cell.angle_beta   90.00
_cell.angle_gamma   90.00
#
_symmetry.space_group_name_H-M   'P 1'
#
loop_
_entity.id
_entity.type
_entity.pdbx_description
1 polymer ?
#
loop_
_entity_poly.entity_id
_entity_poly.type
_entity_poly.pdbx_seq_one_letter_code
_entity_poly.pdbx_strand_id
1 'polypeptide(L)'
;MPHHHMVLPHYMERSKEMDIEDKNKEQDSRANCLPNSFESHTTSEDIPLLLPQEVGEMNPRLDEKTTFADMTPSPRDLSEMHFGLLDESDAQTMGDPWATDEEGNHASFEHDDGQVGPRLSCRCQIIRSVSQWSAGTSQTEDSIHTAYCSFIENAEHFIYIENQFFVSGLAGDQVIQNRVLDSIYKRILRAHREKKLFRVIVVVPLLPGFQGGLEDGGAATVRALTHWQYRTISRGRPSILYNLNRLLGPKTEDYISFYGLRNYGRLHEDGPVVTSQVYVHSKVMIIDDRTTFIGSSNINDRSLLGSRDSEIGVIIEDKEFLESSMNGEPWTAGKFAHSLRISLWAEHLGLNAGQARQIHDPIADATYKDLWLATAKANTMIYHEVFACIPNDEIHSRAALRQVRSQWKEKHGHNTIDLGVAPRKLVDEEMAESEEVIITATDDDDPMEMLKAVRGFLVCFPLEFMRDEDLRPMFNEGEFYASPQVFL
;
A
#
# COMPACT_ATOMS: atom_id res chain seq x y z
N MET A 1 14.14 26.88 4.54
CA MET A 1 13.03 25.91 4.36
C MET A 1 13.28 24.75 5.31
N PRO A 2 12.27 24.06 5.87
CA PRO A 2 12.49 22.84 6.65
C PRO A 2 12.84 21.68 5.70
N HIS A 3 14.05 21.14 5.81
CA HIS A 3 14.46 19.96 5.04
C HIS A 3 13.77 18.71 5.58
N HIS A 4 12.64 18.35 4.98
CA HIS A 4 11.97 17.08 5.23
C HIS A 4 12.85 15.95 4.70
N HIS A 5 13.42 15.16 5.61
CA HIS A 5 14.18 13.97 5.26
C HIS A 5 13.20 12.79 5.15
N MET A 6 13.29 12.01 4.06
CA MET A 6 12.65 10.70 4.03
C MET A 6 13.34 9.79 5.05
N VAL A 7 12.60 9.30 6.04
CA VAL A 7 13.12 8.34 7.02
C VAL A 7 12.97 6.93 6.44
N LEU A 8 14.03 6.45 5.80
CA LEU A 8 14.20 5.02 5.50
C LEU A 8 14.62 4.31 6.80
N PRO A 9 13.85 3.32 7.31
CA PRO A 9 14.18 2.63 8.54
C PRO A 9 15.31 1.60 8.33
N HIS A 10 16.56 2.04 8.49
CA HIS A 10 17.74 1.17 8.40
C HIS A 10 17.88 0.25 9.63
N TYR A 11 17.21 -0.91 9.60
CA TYR A 11 17.40 -1.99 10.58
C TYR A 11 18.44 -3.02 10.10
N MET A 12 19.73 -2.73 10.27
CA MET A 12 20.80 -3.75 10.36
C MET A 12 22.05 -3.18 11.05
N GLU A 13 22.18 -3.34 12.36
CA GLU A 13 23.49 -3.37 13.01
C GLU A 13 23.99 -4.82 13.08
N ARG A 14 25.22 -5.07 12.59
CA ARG A 14 25.93 -6.32 12.87
C ARG A 14 26.85 -6.12 14.05
N SER A 15 26.48 -6.72 15.18
CA SER A 15 27.28 -6.75 16.41
C SER A 15 28.71 -7.24 16.17
N LYS A 16 29.69 -6.43 16.58
CA LYS A 16 31.01 -6.88 17.00
C LYS A 16 31.47 -6.06 18.20
N GLU A 17 31.93 -6.76 19.23
CA GLU A 17 32.53 -6.16 20.42
C GLU A 17 33.91 -5.57 20.07
N MET A 18 34.22 -4.43 20.66
CA MET A 18 35.57 -3.87 20.70
C MET A 18 35.79 -3.20 22.05
N ASP A 19 36.71 -3.75 22.85
CA ASP A 19 37.16 -3.12 24.09
C ASP A 19 37.85 -1.78 23.83
N ILE A 20 37.68 -0.83 24.75
CA ILE A 20 38.35 0.48 24.72
C ILE A 20 39.11 0.67 26.04
N GLU A 21 40.45 0.70 25.98
CA GLU A 21 41.29 1.10 27.10
C GLU A 21 41.32 2.63 27.27
N ASP A 22 41.14 3.10 28.51
CA ASP A 22 41.30 4.50 28.91
C ASP A 22 42.76 4.99 28.79
N LYS A 23 43.02 6.04 28.00
CA LYS A 23 44.21 6.91 28.15
C LYS A 23 43.92 8.40 27.85
N ASN A 24 43.96 9.22 28.89
CA ASN A 24 43.92 10.69 28.82
C ASN A 24 45.24 11.29 28.27
N LYS A 25 45.17 12.38 27.46
CA LYS A 25 45.93 13.65 27.68
C LYS A 25 45.68 14.80 26.67
N GLU A 26 45.30 15.94 27.24
CA GLU A 26 45.70 17.36 27.00
C GLU A 26 46.31 17.85 25.66
N GLN A 27 45.71 18.94 25.11
CA GLN A 27 46.28 20.21 24.54
C GLN A 27 47.57 20.18 23.66
N ASP A 28 47.77 20.99 22.60
CA ASP A 28 47.30 22.37 22.30
C ASP A 28 47.36 22.77 20.78
N SER A 29 46.71 23.91 20.48
CA SER A 29 46.75 24.91 19.38
C SER A 29 47.49 24.79 18.02
N ARG A 30 46.88 25.54 17.07
CA ARG A 30 47.39 26.22 15.84
C ARG A 30 47.28 25.54 14.47
N ALA A 31 47.17 26.39 13.45
CA ALA A 31 46.67 26.08 12.10
C ALA A 31 47.68 26.41 10.98
N ASN A 32 47.49 25.82 9.80
CA ASN A 32 47.76 26.42 8.49
C ASN A 32 47.08 25.62 7.35
N CYS A 33 47.11 26.13 6.11
CA CYS A 33 46.17 25.79 5.05
C CYS A 33 46.68 24.77 4.00
N LEU A 34 45.79 23.86 3.58
CA LEU A 34 45.63 23.29 2.21
C LEU A 34 46.83 22.49 1.59
N PRO A 35 46.63 21.69 0.51
CA PRO A 35 45.43 21.55 -0.35
C PRO A 35 44.75 20.17 -0.36
N ASN A 36 43.55 20.12 -0.96
CA ASN A 36 42.89 18.87 -1.37
C ASN A 36 43.49 18.36 -2.69
N SER A 37 43.69 17.05 -2.82
CA SER A 37 43.94 16.39 -4.11
C SER A 37 43.55 14.91 -4.09
N PHE A 38 42.37 14.59 -4.60
CA PHE A 38 42.04 13.28 -5.18
C PHE A 38 41.00 13.50 -6.28
N GLU A 39 41.35 13.13 -7.51
CA GLU A 39 40.54 13.38 -8.70
C GLU A 39 39.63 12.18 -8.98
N SER A 40 38.32 12.44 -9.09
CA SER A 40 37.33 11.41 -9.45
C SER A 40 37.13 11.37 -10.97
N HIS A 41 37.95 10.59 -11.67
CA HIS A 41 37.73 10.31 -13.09
C HIS A 41 36.58 9.30 -13.28
N THR A 42 35.39 9.82 -13.55
CA THR A 42 34.28 9.08 -14.17
C THR A 42 33.72 9.91 -15.32
N THR A 43 33.67 9.33 -16.51
CA THR A 43 33.26 10.01 -17.76
C THR A 43 31.74 10.22 -17.82
N SER A 44 31.33 11.38 -18.35
CA SER A 44 29.92 11.76 -18.51
C SER A 44 29.36 11.29 -19.86
N GLU A 45 29.06 10.00 -19.98
CA GLU A 45 28.26 9.42 -21.06
C GLU A 45 27.43 8.24 -20.51
N ASP A 46 26.50 7.70 -21.29
CA ASP A 46 25.55 6.63 -20.91
C ASP A 46 24.55 6.92 -19.77
N ILE A 47 23.76 8.00 -19.94
CA ILE A 47 22.38 8.07 -19.39
C ILE A 47 21.38 8.19 -20.56
N PRO A 48 20.57 7.16 -20.86
CA PRO A 48 19.57 7.20 -21.93
C PRO A 48 18.40 8.16 -21.63
N LEU A 49 18.55 9.43 -22.00
CA LEU A 49 17.49 10.44 -21.92
C LEU A 49 16.39 10.19 -22.97
N LEU A 50 15.33 9.48 -22.57
CA LEU A 50 14.12 9.29 -23.37
C LEU A 50 13.29 10.59 -23.48
N LEU A 51 13.74 11.50 -24.35
CA LEU A 51 12.99 12.68 -24.77
C LEU A 51 11.97 12.32 -25.88
N PRO A 52 10.73 12.83 -25.83
CA PRO A 52 9.78 12.68 -26.93
C PRO A 52 10.25 13.44 -28.18
N GLN A 53 10.11 12.85 -29.37
CA GLN A 53 10.20 13.60 -30.61
C GLN A 53 8.88 14.34 -30.87
N GLU A 54 8.94 15.66 -31.03
CA GLU A 54 7.81 16.46 -31.52
C GLU A 54 7.63 16.30 -33.04
N VAL A 55 6.38 16.44 -33.51
CA VAL A 55 6.02 16.27 -34.91
C VAL A 55 6.19 17.58 -35.69
N GLY A 56 7.13 17.61 -36.63
CA GLY A 56 7.33 18.71 -37.58
C GLY A 56 6.64 18.47 -38.93
N GLU A 57 5.94 19.47 -39.45
CA GLU A 57 5.12 19.37 -40.68
C GLU A 57 5.94 19.32 -41.98
N MET A 58 5.52 18.52 -42.97
CA MET A 58 5.60 18.88 -44.40
C MET A 58 4.46 18.28 -45.23
N ASN A 59 3.91 19.09 -46.13
CA ASN A 59 2.93 18.81 -47.20
C ASN A 59 3.11 19.96 -48.24
N PRO A 60 2.66 19.90 -49.53
CA PRO A 60 1.53 19.11 -50.05
C PRO A 60 1.71 18.50 -51.47
N ARG A 61 0.59 18.01 -52.06
CA ARG A 61 0.28 17.62 -53.47
C ARG A 61 0.43 16.10 -53.76
N LEU A 62 -0.66 15.36 -54.06
CA LEU A 62 -1.44 15.27 -55.32
C LEU A 62 -0.62 14.57 -56.43
N ASP A 63 -1.04 13.47 -57.10
CA ASP A 63 -2.40 13.07 -57.52
C ASP A 63 -2.65 11.53 -57.70
N GLU A 64 -3.95 11.18 -57.80
CA GLU A 64 -4.66 10.06 -58.47
C GLU A 64 -4.09 8.62 -58.73
N LYS A 65 -4.90 7.60 -58.32
CA LYS A 65 -5.24 6.30 -59.01
C LYS A 65 -4.09 5.27 -59.27
N THR A 66 -4.29 3.95 -59.45
CA THR A 66 -5.43 3.11 -59.88
C THR A 66 -5.35 1.67 -59.30
N THR A 67 -6.25 0.75 -59.69
CA THR A 67 -6.37 -0.66 -59.23
C THR A 67 -5.63 -1.71 -60.09
N PHE A 68 -5.77 -3.00 -59.71
CA PHE A 68 -5.29 -4.26 -60.34
C PHE A 68 -3.83 -4.70 -60.03
N ALA A 69 -3.42 -5.97 -60.19
CA ALA A 69 -3.99 -7.27 -59.78
C ALA A 69 -3.10 -8.43 -60.30
N ASP A 70 -2.71 -9.35 -59.39
CA ASP A 70 -2.40 -10.77 -59.64
C ASP A 70 -1.20 -11.17 -60.56
N MET A 71 -0.92 -12.48 -60.56
CA MET A 71 -0.04 -13.30 -61.42
C MET A 71 1.46 -13.43 -61.07
N THR A 72 1.81 -14.62 -60.57
CA THR A 72 3.13 -15.27 -60.67
C THR A 72 3.43 -15.74 -62.10
N PRO A 73 4.69 -16.00 -62.46
CA PRO A 73 5.12 -17.41 -62.52
C PRO A 73 6.59 -17.69 -62.10
N SER A 74 6.93 -18.97 -61.99
CA SER A 74 8.27 -19.57 -61.78
C SER A 74 8.70 -20.36 -63.05
N PRO A 75 9.70 -21.28 -63.07
CA PRO A 75 10.79 -21.63 -62.14
C PRO A 75 12.18 -21.72 -62.84
N ARG A 76 13.10 -22.57 -62.30
CA ARG A 76 14.45 -23.02 -62.76
C ARG A 76 15.61 -22.45 -61.93
N ASP A 77 16.72 -23.14 -61.64
CA ASP A 77 17.24 -24.53 -61.79
C ASP A 77 18.48 -24.63 -60.82
N LEU A 78 19.15 -25.73 -60.42
CA LEU A 78 19.18 -27.19 -60.70
C LEU A 78 19.97 -27.93 -59.56
N SER A 79 20.03 -29.28 -59.56
CA SER A 79 21.04 -30.18 -58.93
C SER A 79 21.33 -30.11 -57.39
N GLU A 80 21.13 -31.16 -56.56
CA GLU A 80 21.90 -32.44 -56.39
C GLU A 80 23.23 -32.28 -55.60
N MET A 81 23.69 -33.16 -54.67
CA MET A 81 23.39 -34.58 -54.32
C MET A 81 23.41 -34.91 -52.79
N HIS A 82 23.05 -36.16 -52.42
CA HIS A 82 23.44 -36.91 -51.20
C HIS A 82 25.00 -36.95 -50.97
N PHE A 83 25.65 -37.47 -49.90
CA PHE A 83 25.44 -38.46 -48.80
C PHE A 83 26.56 -38.19 -47.72
N GLY A 84 26.57 -38.58 -46.42
CA GLY A 84 25.63 -39.19 -45.46
C GLY A 84 26.31 -40.18 -44.46
N LEU A 85 25.90 -40.18 -43.17
CA LEU A 85 26.18 -41.16 -42.06
C LEU A 85 27.52 -41.14 -41.24
N LEU A 86 27.38 -41.23 -39.90
CA LEU A 86 28.29 -41.79 -38.83
C LEU A 86 29.63 -41.07 -38.49
N ASP A 87 30.26 -41.20 -37.30
CA ASP A 87 29.82 -41.39 -35.89
C ASP A 87 31.03 -41.16 -34.89
N GLU A 88 30.76 -41.10 -33.58
CA GLU A 88 31.62 -41.30 -32.38
C GLU A 88 32.95 -40.50 -32.10
N SER A 89 33.00 -40.00 -30.85
CA SER A 89 34.12 -40.04 -29.86
C SER A 89 35.14 -38.89 -29.65
N ASP A 90 35.20 -38.50 -28.37
CA ASP A 90 36.18 -37.79 -27.52
C ASP A 90 37.59 -37.38 -28.02
N ALA A 91 37.95 -36.11 -27.72
CA ALA A 91 39.28 -35.73 -27.21
C ALA A 91 39.22 -34.40 -26.42
N GLN A 92 40.11 -34.21 -25.44
CA GLN A 92 40.23 -32.98 -24.63
C GLN A 92 41.43 -32.12 -25.06
N THR A 93 41.27 -30.79 -25.06
CA THR A 93 42.40 -29.84 -25.04
C THR A 93 42.06 -28.58 -24.24
N MET A 94 43.06 -28.00 -23.56
CA MET A 94 42.99 -26.72 -22.84
C MET A 94 44.02 -25.74 -23.42
N GLY A 95 43.72 -24.44 -23.35
CA GLY A 95 44.54 -23.33 -23.88
C GLY A 95 43.89 -22.66 -25.11
N ASP A 96 44.00 -21.34 -25.32
CA ASP A 96 44.71 -20.31 -24.53
C ASP A 96 43.92 -18.98 -24.60
N PRO A 97 43.95 -18.08 -23.58
CA PRO A 97 43.18 -16.84 -23.61
C PRO A 97 43.74 -15.79 -24.59
N TRP A 98 42.88 -14.88 -25.06
CA TRP A 98 43.20 -13.72 -25.92
C TRP A 98 43.48 -13.99 -27.40
N ALA A 99 42.69 -14.87 -28.03
CA ALA A 99 42.44 -14.79 -29.47
C ALA A 99 41.20 -13.92 -29.74
N THR A 100 41.39 -12.71 -30.24
CA THR A 100 40.34 -11.88 -30.84
C THR A 100 40.32 -12.07 -32.35
N ASP A 101 39.14 -12.21 -32.94
CA ASP A 101 38.76 -11.63 -34.24
C ASP A 101 37.22 -11.72 -34.41
N GLU A 102 36.69 -11.09 -35.45
CA GLU A 102 35.30 -10.58 -35.50
C GLU A 102 34.25 -11.54 -36.11
N GLU A 103 33.02 -11.03 -36.24
CA GLU A 103 31.85 -11.54 -36.99
C GLU A 103 30.93 -12.60 -36.31
N GLY A 104 29.91 -12.08 -35.62
CA GLY A 104 28.52 -12.38 -36.00
C GLY A 104 27.84 -13.66 -35.47
N ASN A 105 27.25 -13.59 -34.27
CA ASN A 105 25.96 -14.25 -34.03
C ASN A 105 25.13 -13.60 -32.92
N HIS A 106 23.82 -13.88 -32.89
CA HIS A 106 22.90 -13.35 -31.90
C HIS A 106 23.12 -13.97 -30.51
N ALA A 107 23.84 -13.27 -29.63
CA ALA A 107 23.88 -13.61 -28.21
C ALA A 107 22.55 -13.21 -27.53
N SER A 108 21.82 -14.20 -27.02
CA SER A 108 20.72 -13.97 -26.09
C SER A 108 21.27 -13.47 -24.75
N PHE A 109 20.86 -12.28 -24.33
CA PHE A 109 21.18 -11.75 -23.00
C PHE A 109 20.43 -12.53 -21.91
N GLU A 110 20.98 -13.67 -21.49
CA GLU A 110 20.59 -14.36 -20.28
C GLU A 110 21.07 -13.58 -19.05
N HIS A 111 20.30 -12.56 -18.68
CA HIS A 111 20.42 -11.92 -17.37
C HIS A 111 19.98 -12.90 -16.28
N ASP A 112 20.96 -13.58 -15.65
CA ASP A 112 20.79 -14.34 -14.41
C ASP A 112 20.65 -13.42 -13.18
N ASP A 113 19.86 -12.35 -13.34
CA ASP A 113 19.39 -11.53 -12.23
C ASP A 113 18.26 -12.29 -11.53
N GLY A 114 18.62 -12.95 -10.44
CA GLY A 114 17.84 -14.00 -9.75
C GLY A 114 16.32 -13.75 -9.74
N GLN A 115 15.58 -14.58 -10.49
CA GLN A 115 14.17 -14.32 -10.80
C GLN A 115 13.27 -14.42 -9.56
N VAL A 116 12.79 -13.26 -9.10
CA VAL A 116 11.83 -13.16 -8.00
C VAL A 116 10.43 -13.56 -8.47
N GLY A 117 10.13 -14.86 -8.35
CA GLY A 117 8.80 -15.43 -8.56
C GLY A 117 8.43 -15.76 -10.02
N PRO A 118 7.31 -16.47 -10.23
CA PRO A 118 6.85 -16.86 -11.57
C PRO A 118 6.36 -15.65 -12.36
N ARG A 119 6.92 -15.43 -13.55
CA ARG A 119 6.48 -14.38 -14.48
C ARG A 119 5.17 -14.79 -15.15
N LEU A 120 4.20 -13.88 -15.22
CA LEU A 120 2.89 -14.05 -15.86
C LEU A 120 2.70 -13.07 -17.01
N SER A 121 2.05 -13.50 -18.09
CA SER A 121 1.80 -12.63 -19.25
C SER A 121 0.66 -11.65 -18.96
N CYS A 122 1.00 -10.36 -18.94
CA CYS A 122 0.07 -9.25 -18.71
C CYS A 122 0.17 -8.20 -19.83
N ARG A 123 -0.80 -7.29 -19.91
CA ARG A 123 -0.66 -5.97 -20.54
C ARG A 123 -0.36 -4.98 -19.43
N CYS A 124 0.84 -4.39 -19.47
CA CYS A 124 1.26 -3.37 -18.52
C CYS A 124 1.23 -1.99 -19.20
N GLN A 125 0.59 -1.01 -18.56
CA GLN A 125 0.62 0.39 -18.99
C GLN A 125 1.18 1.25 -17.86
N ILE A 126 2.29 1.94 -18.13
CA ILE A 126 2.83 2.96 -17.22
C ILE A 126 1.93 4.19 -17.23
N ILE A 127 1.72 4.75 -16.05
CA ILE A 127 0.95 5.96 -15.77
C ILE A 127 1.71 6.78 -14.71
N ARG A 128 1.48 8.08 -14.67
CA ARG A 128 2.24 9.00 -13.81
C ARG A 128 1.43 10.24 -13.41
N SER A 129 1.92 10.90 -12.38
CA SER A 129 1.55 12.27 -12.00
C SER A 129 2.79 13.14 -12.21
N VAL A 130 2.80 14.02 -13.21
CA VAL A 130 3.96 14.90 -13.50
C VAL A 130 3.54 16.25 -14.07
N SER A 131 4.40 17.25 -13.96
CA SER A 131 4.19 18.57 -14.55
C SER A 131 5.49 19.29 -14.89
N GLN A 132 5.38 20.52 -15.40
CA GLN A 132 6.49 21.39 -15.80
C GLN A 132 7.62 21.52 -14.75
N TRP A 133 7.29 21.48 -13.45
CA TRP A 133 8.30 21.63 -12.38
C TRP A 133 9.05 20.33 -12.07
N SER A 134 8.40 19.17 -12.21
CA SER A 134 8.92 17.87 -11.77
C SER A 134 9.47 17.00 -12.90
N ALA A 135 8.97 17.16 -14.12
CA ALA A 135 9.42 16.41 -15.30
C ALA A 135 9.61 17.27 -16.56
N GLY A 136 9.53 18.60 -16.45
CA GLY A 136 9.73 19.51 -17.59
C GLY A 136 8.58 19.53 -18.62
N THR A 137 7.47 18.84 -18.36
CA THR A 137 6.37 18.67 -19.35
C THR A 137 5.55 19.95 -19.53
N SER A 138 5.28 20.31 -20.79
CA SER A 138 4.49 21.50 -21.17
C SER A 138 3.02 21.43 -20.77
N GLN A 139 2.50 20.23 -20.53
CA GLN A 139 1.21 19.98 -19.90
C GLN A 139 1.41 19.17 -18.61
N THR A 140 0.47 19.33 -17.67
CA THR A 140 0.39 18.46 -16.49
C THR A 140 -0.25 17.14 -16.91
N GLU A 141 0.33 16.03 -16.49
CA GLU A 141 -0.24 14.69 -16.67
C GLU A 141 -0.74 14.16 -15.32
N ASP A 142 -2.00 13.75 -15.29
CA ASP A 142 -2.71 13.14 -14.16
C ASP A 142 -3.25 11.74 -14.53
N SER A 143 -2.50 11.01 -15.38
CA SER A 143 -2.94 9.73 -15.95
C SER A 143 -3.24 8.67 -14.88
N ILE A 144 -2.59 8.78 -13.71
CA ILE A 144 -2.94 8.01 -12.50
C ILE A 144 -4.36 8.30 -12.01
N HIS A 145 -4.75 9.56 -11.85
CA HIS A 145 -6.09 9.93 -11.36
C HIS A 145 -7.18 9.55 -12.36
N THR A 146 -6.92 9.78 -13.65
CA THR A 146 -7.78 9.34 -14.75
C THR A 146 -7.96 7.81 -14.74
N ALA A 147 -6.88 7.05 -14.54
CA ALA A 147 -6.96 5.58 -14.42
C ALA A 147 -7.78 5.13 -13.20
N TYR A 148 -7.52 5.67 -12.00
CA TYR A 148 -8.30 5.37 -10.80
C TYR A 148 -9.81 5.57 -11.05
N CYS A 149 -10.21 6.75 -11.52
CA CYS A 149 -11.64 7.05 -11.75
C CYS A 149 -12.26 6.15 -12.81
N SER A 150 -11.57 5.94 -13.93
CA SER A 150 -12.07 5.10 -15.04
C SER A 150 -12.25 3.64 -14.63
N PHE A 151 -11.27 3.03 -13.97
CA PHE A 151 -11.36 1.62 -13.58
C PHE A 151 -12.38 1.41 -12.44
N ILE A 152 -12.49 2.35 -11.48
CA ILE A 152 -13.53 2.31 -10.44
C ILE A 152 -14.93 2.43 -11.04
N GLU A 153 -15.15 3.34 -12.01
CA GLU A 153 -16.44 3.46 -12.68
C GLU A 153 -16.76 2.26 -13.60
N ASN A 154 -15.77 1.51 -14.09
CA ASN A 154 -15.99 0.34 -14.95
C ASN A 154 -16.09 -1.01 -14.22
N ALA A 155 -15.58 -1.16 -13.00
CA ALA A 155 -15.63 -2.39 -12.21
C ALA A 155 -17.02 -3.08 -12.20
N GLU A 156 -17.10 -4.40 -12.06
CA GLU A 156 -18.35 -5.18 -12.13
C GLU A 156 -18.77 -5.78 -10.79
N HIS A 157 -17.82 -6.34 -10.03
CA HIS A 157 -18.03 -7.19 -8.86
C HIS A 157 -17.41 -6.64 -7.57
N PHE A 158 -16.12 -6.27 -7.57
CA PHE A 158 -15.48 -5.71 -6.38
C PHE A 158 -14.24 -4.87 -6.67
N ILE A 159 -13.88 -4.06 -5.67
CA ILE A 159 -12.66 -3.28 -5.61
C ILE A 159 -12.00 -3.50 -4.25
N TYR A 160 -10.75 -3.95 -4.25
CA TYR A 160 -9.88 -4.01 -3.07
C TYR A 160 -8.83 -2.90 -3.17
N ILE A 161 -8.64 -2.11 -2.12
CA ILE A 161 -7.71 -0.99 -2.08
C ILE A 161 -6.84 -1.13 -0.83
N GLU A 162 -5.52 -1.08 -0.99
CA GLU A 162 -4.60 -0.76 0.10
C GLU A 162 -3.95 0.59 -0.19
N ASN A 163 -4.14 1.57 0.69
CA ASN A 163 -3.50 2.88 0.52
C ASN A 163 -3.09 3.51 1.85
N GLN A 164 -1.93 4.16 1.85
CA GLN A 164 -1.44 4.92 3.02
C GLN A 164 -2.32 6.11 3.39
N PHE A 165 -2.97 6.74 2.41
CA PHE A 165 -3.91 7.84 2.63
C PHE A 165 -5.19 7.62 1.84
N PHE A 166 -6.32 7.99 2.45
CA PHE A 166 -7.64 7.97 1.80
C PHE A 166 -8.32 9.33 1.96
N VAL A 167 -7.89 10.29 1.15
CA VAL A 167 -8.27 11.71 1.16
C VAL A 167 -8.79 12.11 -0.21
N SER A 168 -10.11 12.25 -0.36
CA SER A 168 -10.74 12.45 -1.67
C SER A 168 -12.10 13.13 -1.55
N GLY A 169 -12.58 13.78 -2.63
CA GLY A 169 -13.79 14.61 -2.59
C GLY A 169 -14.88 14.12 -3.54
N LEU A 170 -16.13 14.12 -3.07
CA LEU A 170 -17.32 13.94 -3.92
C LEU A 170 -17.48 15.11 -4.92
N ALA A 171 -18.27 14.92 -5.99
CA ALA A 171 -18.57 15.97 -6.94
C ALA A 171 -19.10 17.24 -6.26
N GLY A 172 -18.46 18.38 -6.53
CA GLY A 172 -18.77 19.68 -5.93
C GLY A 172 -17.92 20.04 -4.70
N ASP A 173 -17.05 19.16 -4.21
CA ASP A 173 -16.07 19.52 -3.17
C ASP A 173 -15.05 20.52 -3.74
N GLN A 174 -14.96 21.71 -3.13
CA GLN A 174 -14.04 22.78 -3.52
C GLN A 174 -12.70 22.72 -2.76
N VAL A 175 -12.60 21.88 -1.72
CA VAL A 175 -11.40 21.76 -0.87
C VAL A 175 -10.50 20.64 -1.37
N ILE A 176 -11.10 19.48 -1.66
CA ILE A 176 -10.40 18.30 -2.21
C ILE A 176 -10.82 18.12 -3.66
N GLN A 177 -9.85 18.11 -4.58
CA GLN A 177 -10.13 18.21 -6.02
C GLN A 177 -10.19 16.85 -6.71
N ASN A 178 -9.42 15.86 -6.24
CA ASN A 178 -9.44 14.51 -6.80
C ASN A 178 -10.80 13.82 -6.56
N ARG A 179 -11.19 12.94 -7.50
CA ARG A 179 -12.56 12.40 -7.62
C ARG A 179 -12.67 10.88 -7.44
N VAL A 180 -11.64 10.25 -6.86
CA VAL A 180 -11.65 8.81 -6.53
C VAL A 180 -12.87 8.44 -5.68
N LEU A 181 -13.19 9.24 -4.64
CA LEU A 181 -14.37 9.05 -3.80
C LEU A 181 -15.68 9.18 -4.57
N ASP A 182 -15.75 10.13 -5.51
CA ASP A 182 -16.93 10.37 -6.34
C ASP A 182 -17.21 9.18 -7.28
N SER A 183 -16.16 8.63 -7.90
CA SER A 183 -16.24 7.41 -8.69
C SER A 183 -16.68 6.20 -7.85
N ILE A 184 -16.13 6.01 -6.64
CA ILE A 184 -16.57 4.95 -5.71
C ILE A 184 -18.06 5.12 -5.36
N TYR A 185 -18.47 6.34 -4.99
CA TYR A 185 -19.85 6.67 -4.61
C TYR A 185 -20.83 6.43 -5.77
N LYS A 186 -20.56 6.95 -6.97
CA LYS A 186 -21.32 6.66 -8.19
C LYS A 186 -21.42 5.16 -8.46
N ARG A 187 -20.31 4.43 -8.31
CA ARG A 187 -20.23 3.01 -8.62
C ARG A 187 -21.07 2.17 -7.66
N ILE A 188 -21.07 2.51 -6.38
CA ILE A 188 -21.96 1.89 -5.36
C ILE A 188 -23.43 2.20 -5.68
N LEU A 189 -23.76 3.45 -6.02
CA LEU A 189 -25.13 3.81 -6.43
C LEU A 189 -25.59 3.09 -7.72
N ARG A 190 -24.68 2.78 -8.65
CA ARG A 190 -24.96 1.91 -9.81
C ARG A 190 -25.33 0.49 -9.36
N ALA A 191 -24.49 -0.14 -8.52
CA ALA A 191 -24.76 -1.49 -8.00
C ALA A 191 -26.13 -1.57 -7.32
N HIS A 192 -26.42 -0.61 -6.44
CA HIS A 192 -27.66 -0.56 -5.69
C HIS A 192 -28.89 -0.42 -6.61
N ARG A 193 -28.82 0.46 -7.62
CA ARG A 193 -29.88 0.65 -8.62
C ARG A 193 -30.12 -0.62 -9.46
N GLU A 194 -29.05 -1.31 -9.83
CA GLU A 194 -29.08 -2.56 -10.58
C GLU A 194 -29.41 -3.79 -9.72
N LYS A 195 -29.49 -3.62 -8.38
CA LYS A 195 -29.64 -4.69 -7.38
C LYS A 195 -28.54 -5.77 -7.45
N LYS A 196 -27.36 -5.42 -7.99
CA LYS A 196 -26.19 -6.30 -8.01
C LYS A 196 -25.48 -6.26 -6.66
N LEU A 197 -24.94 -7.41 -6.24
CA LEU A 197 -23.92 -7.45 -5.20
C LEU A 197 -22.66 -6.79 -5.76
N PHE A 198 -22.09 -5.86 -5.00
CA PHE A 198 -20.86 -5.15 -5.35
C PHE A 198 -20.17 -4.71 -4.06
N ARG A 199 -18.84 -4.80 -3.99
CA ARG A 199 -18.12 -4.58 -2.74
C ARG A 199 -16.86 -3.74 -2.90
N VAL A 200 -16.64 -2.80 -1.98
CA VAL A 200 -15.43 -1.98 -1.90
C VAL A 200 -14.78 -2.21 -0.53
N ILE A 201 -13.55 -2.73 -0.54
CA ILE A 201 -12.79 -3.09 0.67
C ILE A 201 -11.58 -2.18 0.70
N VAL A 202 -11.47 -1.35 1.73
CA VAL A 202 -10.39 -0.37 1.87
C VAL A 202 -9.56 -0.69 3.10
N VAL A 203 -8.27 -0.94 2.91
CA VAL A 203 -7.29 -1.14 3.99
C VAL A 203 -6.38 0.08 4.04
N VAL A 204 -6.29 0.70 5.21
CA VAL A 204 -5.58 1.96 5.50
C VAL A 204 -4.82 1.85 6.82
N PRO A 205 -3.76 2.64 7.05
CA PRO A 205 -3.12 2.66 8.37
C PRO A 205 -4.11 3.20 9.42
N LEU A 206 -4.11 2.61 10.61
CA LEU A 206 -5.00 2.99 11.71
C LEU A 206 -4.74 4.45 12.16
N LEU A 207 -3.48 4.87 12.18
CA LEU A 207 -3.08 6.26 12.35
C LEU A 207 -2.02 6.66 11.31
N PRO A 208 -2.03 7.90 10.78
CA PRO A 208 -0.95 8.44 9.97
C PRO A 208 0.40 8.35 10.70
N GLY A 209 1.41 7.78 10.04
CA GLY A 209 2.73 7.56 10.63
C GLY A 209 3.56 8.83 10.65
N PHE A 210 3.73 9.41 11.85
CA PHE A 210 4.55 10.58 12.15
C PHE A 210 5.15 10.43 13.56
N GLN A 211 6.14 11.26 13.91
CA GLN A 211 6.75 11.24 15.25
C GLN A 211 5.90 12.02 16.26
N GLY A 212 5.51 11.35 17.35
CA GLY A 212 4.74 11.91 18.47
C GLY A 212 3.31 11.35 18.57
N GLY A 213 2.87 11.03 19.78
CA GLY A 213 1.50 10.60 20.06
C GLY A 213 0.52 11.77 19.96
N LEU A 214 -0.79 11.51 19.81
CA LEU A 214 -1.84 12.46 19.38
C LEU A 214 -1.94 13.82 20.12
N GLU A 215 -1.28 14.01 21.26
CA GLU A 215 -1.24 15.24 22.04
C GLU A 215 0.11 16.00 22.03
N ASP A 216 1.13 15.46 21.36
CA ASP A 216 2.48 16.04 21.29
C ASP A 216 2.57 17.18 20.26
N GLY A 217 3.71 17.91 20.27
CA GLY A 217 3.93 19.02 19.34
C GLY A 217 3.94 18.61 17.86
N GLY A 218 4.45 17.42 17.52
CA GLY A 218 4.39 16.87 16.15
C GLY A 218 3.02 16.30 15.75
N ALA A 219 2.10 16.19 16.72
CA ALA A 219 0.81 15.56 16.48
C ALA A 219 -0.21 16.46 15.76
N ALA A 220 0.07 17.76 15.60
CA ALA A 220 -0.76 18.63 14.78
C ALA A 220 -0.83 18.11 13.33
N THR A 221 0.29 17.64 12.77
CA THR A 221 0.32 16.94 11.48
C THR A 221 -0.46 15.61 11.49
N VAL A 222 -0.27 14.75 12.51
CA VAL A 222 -1.04 13.48 12.65
C VAL A 222 -2.55 13.75 12.64
N ARG A 223 -3.00 14.70 13.46
CA ARG A 223 -4.42 15.07 13.58
C ARG A 223 -4.94 15.74 12.31
N ALA A 224 -4.16 16.57 11.62
CA ALA A 224 -4.56 17.17 10.35
C ALA A 224 -4.81 16.10 9.27
N LEU A 225 -3.91 15.13 9.12
CA LEU A 225 -4.09 14.00 8.20
C LEU A 225 -5.31 13.14 8.61
N THR A 226 -5.46 12.88 9.91
CA THR A 226 -6.60 12.16 10.50
C THR A 226 -7.93 12.89 10.24
N HIS A 227 -7.96 14.22 10.30
CA HIS A 227 -9.13 15.05 9.96
C HIS A 227 -9.57 14.84 8.51
N TRP A 228 -8.64 14.90 7.55
CA TRP A 228 -8.96 14.79 6.13
C TRP A 228 -9.38 13.36 5.72
N GLN A 229 -8.75 12.34 6.31
CA GLN A 229 -9.16 10.95 6.13
C GLN A 229 -10.58 10.71 6.70
N TYR A 230 -10.86 11.15 7.93
CA TYR A 230 -12.21 11.03 8.48
C TYR A 230 -13.26 11.86 7.74
N ARG A 231 -12.94 13.07 7.26
CA ARG A 231 -13.85 13.88 6.41
C ARG A 231 -14.20 13.19 5.10
N THR A 232 -13.29 12.38 4.57
CA THR A 232 -13.50 11.54 3.37
C THR A 232 -14.39 10.34 3.71
N ILE A 233 -14.12 9.66 4.84
CA ILE A 233 -14.76 8.40 5.24
C ILE A 233 -16.11 8.63 5.94
N SER A 234 -16.11 9.10 7.20
CA SER A 234 -17.30 9.14 8.08
C SER A 234 -17.84 10.55 8.36
N ARG A 235 -16.98 11.55 8.59
CA ARG A 235 -17.37 12.81 9.24
C ARG A 235 -17.96 13.87 8.31
N GLY A 236 -19.22 14.21 8.58
CA GLY A 236 -19.89 15.39 8.04
C GLY A 236 -20.38 15.25 6.60
N ARG A 237 -20.98 16.34 6.08
CA ARG A 237 -21.67 16.34 4.78
C ARG A 237 -20.83 15.90 3.55
N PRO A 238 -19.51 16.11 3.48
CA PRO A 238 -18.69 15.63 2.35
C PRO A 238 -18.42 14.12 2.34
N SER A 239 -18.59 13.42 3.47
CA SER A 239 -18.09 12.04 3.61
C SER A 239 -18.90 11.02 2.80
N ILE A 240 -18.24 9.94 2.37
CA ILE A 240 -18.92 8.89 1.60
C ILE A 240 -19.97 8.16 2.44
N LEU A 241 -19.67 7.83 3.70
CA LEU A 241 -20.62 7.13 4.57
C LEU A 241 -21.83 8.00 4.92
N TYR A 242 -21.68 9.31 5.13
CA TYR A 242 -22.83 10.21 5.35
C TYR A 242 -23.76 10.26 4.12
N ASN A 243 -23.20 10.22 2.92
CA ASN A 243 -23.99 10.27 1.69
C ASN A 243 -24.63 8.93 1.32
N LEU A 244 -23.94 7.81 1.55
CA LEU A 244 -24.50 6.48 1.36
C LEU A 244 -25.55 6.14 2.43
N ASN A 245 -25.28 6.35 3.73
CA ASN A 245 -26.23 6.04 4.81
C ASN A 245 -27.56 6.80 4.67
N ARG A 246 -27.52 8.05 4.17
CA ARG A 246 -28.73 8.85 3.89
C ARG A 246 -29.63 8.26 2.78
N LEU A 247 -29.08 7.43 1.90
CA LEU A 247 -29.78 6.83 0.75
C LEU A 247 -30.06 5.33 0.92
N LEU A 248 -29.16 4.61 1.60
CA LEU A 248 -29.15 3.15 1.68
C LEU A 248 -29.47 2.62 3.10
N GLY A 249 -29.36 3.48 4.12
CA GLY A 249 -29.43 3.07 5.53
C GLY A 249 -28.32 2.07 5.88
N PRO A 250 -28.60 1.07 6.75
CA PRO A 250 -27.63 0.04 7.13
C PRO A 250 -26.99 -0.73 5.97
N LYS A 251 -27.63 -0.75 4.79
CA LYS A 251 -27.08 -1.40 3.58
C LYS A 251 -25.80 -0.76 3.04
N THR A 252 -25.35 0.39 3.57
CA THR A 252 -24.04 0.94 3.22
C THR A 252 -22.90 -0.05 3.53
N GLU A 253 -23.01 -0.79 4.65
CA GLU A 253 -22.02 -1.80 5.06
C GLU A 253 -21.96 -3.00 4.08
N ASP A 254 -23.06 -3.29 3.37
CA ASP A 254 -23.06 -4.30 2.30
C ASP A 254 -22.17 -3.89 1.11
N TYR A 255 -21.92 -2.59 0.90
CA TYR A 255 -21.21 -2.07 -0.28
C TYR A 255 -19.79 -1.56 0.00
N ILE A 256 -19.52 -0.97 1.16
CA ILE A 256 -18.19 -0.41 1.49
C ILE A 256 -17.83 -0.63 2.96
N SER A 257 -16.57 -0.97 3.23
CA SER A 257 -16.05 -1.10 4.59
C SER A 257 -14.55 -0.79 4.66
N PHE A 258 -14.13 -0.30 5.82
CA PHE A 258 -12.78 0.19 6.09
C PHE A 258 -12.10 -0.67 7.15
N TYR A 259 -10.83 -0.99 6.91
CA TYR A 259 -10.01 -1.89 7.72
C TYR A 259 -8.63 -1.30 7.93
N GLY A 260 -7.96 -1.76 8.99
CA GLY A 260 -6.54 -1.54 9.20
C GLY A 260 -5.84 -2.84 9.55
N LEU A 261 -4.53 -2.77 9.79
CA LEU A 261 -3.71 -3.91 10.16
C LEU A 261 -3.02 -3.65 11.51
N ARG A 262 -2.96 -4.67 12.38
CA ARG A 262 -2.35 -4.62 13.72
C ARG A 262 -1.70 -5.96 14.05
N ASN A 263 -0.57 -5.92 14.75
CA ASN A 263 0.15 -7.10 15.22
C ASN A 263 0.49 -6.97 16.73
N TYR A 264 0.87 -8.07 17.37
CA TYR A 264 1.39 -8.12 18.74
C TYR A 264 2.68 -8.94 18.82
N GLY A 265 3.34 -8.88 19.97
CA GLY A 265 4.50 -9.71 20.29
C GLY A 265 4.99 -9.46 21.71
N ARG A 266 6.04 -10.17 22.12
CA ARG A 266 6.77 -9.91 23.36
C ARG A 266 8.11 -9.27 23.01
N LEU A 267 8.51 -8.18 23.69
CA LEU A 267 9.73 -7.41 23.31
C LEU A 267 11.04 -8.19 23.52
N HIS A 268 11.03 -9.19 24.40
CA HIS A 268 12.12 -10.14 24.67
C HIS A 268 11.53 -11.35 25.39
N GLU A 269 12.33 -12.41 25.59
CA GLU A 269 11.99 -13.51 26.50
C GLU A 269 11.66 -12.94 27.90
N ASP A 270 10.54 -13.36 28.50
CA ASP A 270 9.90 -12.80 29.71
C ASP A 270 9.56 -11.29 29.71
N GLY A 271 9.84 -10.56 28.62
CA GLY A 271 9.52 -9.14 28.48
C GLY A 271 8.03 -8.81 28.43
N PRO A 272 7.64 -7.52 28.37
CA PRO A 272 6.25 -7.13 28.23
C PRO A 272 5.68 -7.53 26.86
N VAL A 273 4.39 -7.86 26.84
CA VAL A 273 3.60 -8.04 25.62
C VAL A 273 3.14 -6.68 25.12
N VAL A 274 3.22 -6.45 23.82
CA VAL A 274 3.03 -5.16 23.15
C VAL A 274 2.21 -5.32 21.86
N THR A 275 1.56 -4.23 21.42
CA THR A 275 0.91 -4.16 20.09
C THR A 275 1.22 -2.86 19.36
N SER A 276 1.40 -2.96 18.04
CA SER A 276 1.49 -1.81 17.14
C SER A 276 0.69 -2.05 15.86
N GLN A 277 0.31 -0.97 15.18
CA GLN A 277 -0.26 -1.08 13.83
C GLN A 277 0.78 -1.62 12.86
N VAL A 278 0.35 -2.48 11.92
CA VAL A 278 1.17 -2.78 10.73
C VAL A 278 0.89 -1.65 9.75
N TYR A 279 1.89 -0.79 9.53
CA TYR A 279 1.68 0.47 8.82
C TYR A 279 1.54 0.23 7.31
N VAL A 280 0.28 0.32 6.83
CA VAL A 280 -0.09 0.15 5.42
C VAL A 280 0.54 1.27 4.58
N HIS A 281 1.74 1.01 4.04
CA HIS A 281 2.41 1.92 3.12
C HIS A 281 2.08 1.64 1.64
N SER A 282 1.34 0.57 1.37
CA SER A 282 0.84 0.17 0.04
C SER A 282 0.19 1.33 -0.73
N LYS A 283 0.22 1.24 -2.07
CA LYS A 283 -0.64 2.01 -2.98
C LYS A 283 -1.12 1.08 -4.10
N VAL A 284 -2.01 0.16 -3.73
CA VAL A 284 -2.48 -0.95 -4.57
C VAL A 284 -3.99 -0.89 -4.71
N MET A 285 -4.51 -1.16 -5.90
CA MET A 285 -5.94 -1.37 -6.13
C MET A 285 -6.14 -2.58 -7.04
N ILE A 286 -6.98 -3.54 -6.63
CA ILE A 286 -7.31 -4.75 -7.39
C ILE A 286 -8.80 -4.71 -7.70
N ILE A 287 -9.16 -4.96 -8.97
CA ILE A 287 -10.53 -4.89 -9.47
C ILE A 287 -10.90 -6.21 -10.13
N ASP A 288 -12.02 -6.78 -9.68
CA ASP A 288 -12.68 -7.97 -10.23
C ASP A 288 -11.76 -9.21 -10.42
N ASP A 289 -10.66 -9.31 -9.67
CA ASP A 289 -9.56 -10.26 -9.90
C ASP A 289 -9.08 -10.26 -11.39
N ARG A 290 -9.06 -9.10 -12.07
CA ARG A 290 -8.62 -8.97 -13.48
C ARG A 290 -7.66 -7.82 -13.78
N THR A 291 -7.73 -6.75 -13.01
CA THR A 291 -6.85 -5.58 -13.18
C THR A 291 -6.25 -5.20 -11.83
N THR A 292 -4.96 -4.92 -11.83
CA THR A 292 -4.23 -4.40 -10.67
C THR A 292 -3.57 -3.06 -11.00
N PHE A 293 -3.73 -2.08 -10.12
CA PHE A 293 -2.88 -0.90 -10.03
C PHE A 293 -1.80 -1.13 -8.97
N ILE A 294 -0.54 -0.83 -9.29
CA ILE A 294 0.56 -0.71 -8.31
C ILE A 294 1.34 0.57 -8.61
N GLY A 295 1.68 1.36 -7.59
CA GLY A 295 2.50 2.57 -7.80
C GLY A 295 2.97 3.23 -6.51
N SER A 296 3.43 4.49 -6.63
CA SER A 296 3.79 5.36 -5.50
C SER A 296 2.64 6.27 -5.06
N SER A 297 1.66 6.53 -5.93
CA SER A 297 0.60 7.53 -5.72
C SER A 297 -0.42 7.14 -4.64
N ASN A 298 -0.55 7.99 -3.63
CA ASN A 298 -1.58 7.86 -2.62
C ASN A 298 -2.96 8.29 -3.15
N ILE A 299 -4.04 7.93 -2.45
CA ILE A 299 -5.36 8.53 -2.72
C ILE A 299 -5.43 9.86 -1.95
N ASN A 300 -4.79 10.88 -2.52
CA ASN A 300 -4.79 12.26 -2.04
C ASN A 300 -4.51 13.24 -3.22
N ASP A 301 -4.85 14.52 -3.09
CA ASP A 301 -4.60 15.52 -4.15
C ASP A 301 -3.09 15.70 -4.44
N ARG A 302 -2.24 15.60 -3.40
CA ARG A 302 -0.77 15.63 -3.50
C ARG A 302 -0.22 14.66 -4.55
N SER A 303 -0.71 13.42 -4.56
CA SER A 303 -0.29 12.37 -5.49
C SER A 303 -1.11 12.33 -6.79
N LEU A 304 -2.34 12.85 -6.80
CA LEU A 304 -3.28 12.63 -7.90
C LEU A 304 -3.43 13.81 -8.89
N LEU A 305 -3.09 15.04 -8.53
CA LEU A 305 -3.34 16.21 -9.40
C LEU A 305 -2.25 16.52 -10.45
N GLY A 306 -1.18 15.72 -10.55
CA GLY A 306 -0.05 15.88 -11.51
C GLY A 306 0.87 17.10 -11.29
N SER A 307 0.27 18.22 -10.87
CA SER A 307 0.88 19.53 -10.60
C SER A 307 1.57 19.63 -9.24
N ARG A 308 1.40 18.61 -8.39
CA ARG A 308 2.03 18.47 -7.07
C ARG A 308 3.15 17.43 -7.14
N ASP A 309 3.19 16.44 -6.25
CA ASP A 309 4.31 15.50 -6.12
C ASP A 309 4.40 14.58 -7.37
N SER A 310 5.61 14.20 -7.77
CA SER A 310 5.84 13.33 -8.92
C SER A 310 5.62 11.87 -8.57
N GLU A 311 4.66 11.22 -9.23
CA GLU A 311 4.28 9.83 -8.95
C GLU A 311 4.38 8.94 -10.19
N ILE A 312 4.61 7.64 -9.98
CA ILE A 312 4.59 6.62 -11.02
C ILE A 312 3.72 5.44 -10.60
N GLY A 313 3.06 4.80 -11.57
CA GLY A 313 2.31 3.58 -11.37
C GLY A 313 2.24 2.74 -12.64
N VAL A 314 1.76 1.52 -12.49
CA VAL A 314 1.48 0.58 -13.57
C VAL A 314 0.07 0.02 -13.42
N ILE A 315 -0.68 0.07 -14.52
CA ILE A 315 -1.90 -0.71 -14.71
C ILE A 315 -1.47 -2.06 -15.26
N ILE A 316 -1.85 -3.14 -14.58
CA ILE A 316 -1.56 -4.52 -14.96
C ILE A 316 -2.90 -5.19 -15.27
N GLU A 317 -3.16 -5.43 -16.56
CA GLU A 317 -4.31 -6.20 -17.04
C GLU A 317 -3.83 -7.62 -17.37
N ASP A 318 -4.47 -8.64 -16.80
CA ASP A 318 -4.13 -10.03 -17.06
C ASP A 318 -4.39 -10.45 -18.52
N LYS A 319 -3.49 -11.25 -19.10
CA LYS A 319 -3.75 -12.00 -20.36
C LYS A 319 -3.92 -13.49 -20.12
N GLU A 320 -3.47 -13.99 -18.97
CA GLU A 320 -3.64 -15.37 -18.55
C GLU A 320 -4.71 -15.45 -17.47
N PHE A 321 -5.58 -16.46 -17.57
CA PHE A 321 -6.74 -16.58 -16.71
C PHE A 321 -6.82 -17.96 -16.02
N LEU A 322 -7.65 -18.04 -15.00
CA LEU A 322 -8.03 -19.25 -14.27
C LEU A 322 -9.54 -19.26 -13.99
N GLU A 323 -10.07 -20.43 -13.66
CA GLU A 323 -11.46 -20.58 -13.23
C GLU A 323 -11.63 -20.14 -11.76
N SER A 324 -12.57 -19.23 -11.54
CA SER A 324 -12.92 -18.65 -10.24
C SER A 324 -14.44 -18.51 -10.10
N SER A 325 -14.91 -17.89 -9.00
CA SER A 325 -16.30 -17.47 -8.85
C SER A 325 -16.40 -16.05 -8.29
N MET A 326 -17.56 -15.42 -8.53
CA MET A 326 -17.95 -14.14 -7.94
C MET A 326 -19.38 -14.28 -7.38
N ASN A 327 -19.50 -14.37 -6.05
CA ASN A 327 -20.74 -14.74 -5.35
C ASN A 327 -21.30 -16.10 -5.82
N GLY A 328 -20.42 -17.09 -6.03
CA GLY A 328 -20.78 -18.44 -6.47
C GLY A 328 -21.10 -18.59 -7.97
N GLU A 329 -21.29 -17.49 -8.70
CA GLU A 329 -21.41 -17.53 -10.17
C GLU A 329 -20.03 -17.72 -10.83
N PRO A 330 -19.90 -18.52 -11.90
CA PRO A 330 -18.61 -18.76 -12.56
C PRO A 330 -17.95 -17.49 -13.08
N TRP A 331 -16.66 -17.31 -12.78
CA TRP A 331 -15.87 -16.14 -13.18
C TRP A 331 -14.52 -16.54 -13.78
N THR A 332 -14.12 -15.87 -14.85
CA THR A 332 -12.77 -15.99 -15.42
C THR A 332 -11.88 -14.93 -14.79
N ALA A 333 -11.07 -15.32 -13.80
CA ALA A 333 -10.16 -14.43 -13.07
C ALA A 333 -8.78 -14.39 -13.74
N GLY A 334 -8.12 -13.24 -13.74
CA GLY A 334 -6.75 -13.06 -14.17
C GLY A 334 -5.76 -13.63 -13.16
N LYS A 335 -4.71 -14.32 -13.62
CA LYS A 335 -3.77 -15.02 -12.74
C LYS A 335 -2.99 -14.07 -11.82
N PHE A 336 -2.55 -12.92 -12.31
CA PHE A 336 -1.78 -11.96 -11.54
C PHE A 336 -2.66 -11.29 -10.48
N ALA A 337 -3.78 -10.69 -10.89
CA ALA A 337 -4.70 -10.02 -9.98
C ALA A 337 -5.25 -10.98 -8.90
N HIS A 338 -5.65 -12.19 -9.29
CA HIS A 338 -6.12 -13.21 -8.35
C HIS A 338 -5.02 -13.67 -7.38
N SER A 339 -3.81 -13.99 -7.86
CA SER A 339 -2.73 -14.49 -6.99
C SER A 339 -2.23 -13.44 -6.00
N LEU A 340 -2.11 -12.17 -6.41
CA LEU A 340 -1.79 -11.06 -5.51
C LEU A 340 -2.88 -10.89 -4.44
N ARG A 341 -4.15 -10.88 -4.84
CA ARG A 341 -5.30 -10.70 -3.93
C ARG A 341 -5.46 -11.89 -2.97
N ILE A 342 -5.20 -13.12 -3.43
CA ILE A 342 -5.08 -14.31 -2.57
C ILE A 342 -3.94 -14.13 -1.55
N SER A 343 -2.76 -13.69 -1.99
CA SER A 343 -1.58 -13.55 -1.12
C SER A 343 -1.81 -12.54 0.01
N LEU A 344 -2.28 -11.34 -0.33
CA LEU A 344 -2.58 -10.27 0.64
C LEU A 344 -3.66 -10.71 1.63
N TRP A 345 -4.74 -11.34 1.15
CA TRP A 345 -5.81 -11.80 2.03
C TRP A 345 -5.38 -12.99 2.91
N ALA A 346 -4.49 -13.85 2.43
CA ALA A 346 -3.93 -14.93 3.23
C ALA A 346 -3.03 -14.41 4.36
N GLU A 347 -2.22 -13.38 4.11
CA GLU A 347 -1.44 -12.67 5.13
C GLU A 347 -2.37 -12.03 6.17
N HIS A 348 -3.29 -11.17 5.72
CA HIS A 348 -4.14 -10.37 6.61
C HIS A 348 -5.08 -11.22 7.49
N LEU A 349 -5.45 -12.43 7.06
CA LEU A 349 -6.30 -13.37 7.80
C LEU A 349 -5.54 -14.53 8.48
N GLY A 350 -4.21 -14.60 8.34
CA GLY A 350 -3.40 -15.68 8.90
C GLY A 350 -3.81 -17.06 8.35
N LEU A 351 -3.89 -17.18 7.02
CA LEU A 351 -4.23 -18.42 6.32
C LEU A 351 -2.96 -19.10 5.78
N ASN A 352 -2.75 -20.36 6.20
CA ASN A 352 -1.72 -21.20 5.61
C ASN A 352 -2.08 -21.57 4.16
N ALA A 353 -1.10 -21.97 3.34
CA ALA A 353 -1.30 -22.26 1.91
C ALA A 353 -2.45 -23.25 1.61
N GLY A 354 -2.71 -24.23 2.48
CA GLY A 354 -3.83 -25.17 2.34
C GLY A 354 -5.21 -24.56 2.61
N GLN A 355 -5.29 -23.41 3.28
CA GLN A 355 -6.51 -22.70 3.63
C GLN A 355 -6.90 -21.60 2.61
N ALA A 356 -6.00 -21.21 1.71
CA ALA A 356 -6.24 -20.16 0.70
C ALA A 356 -7.49 -20.39 -0.19
N ARG A 357 -8.00 -21.63 -0.29
CA ARG A 357 -9.27 -21.93 -0.97
C ARG A 357 -10.49 -21.28 -0.30
N GLN A 358 -10.42 -20.94 0.98
CA GLN A 358 -11.50 -20.24 1.71
C GLN A 358 -11.68 -18.79 1.25
N ILE A 359 -10.70 -18.22 0.55
CA ILE A 359 -10.71 -16.85 0.02
C ILE A 359 -10.68 -16.84 -1.52
N HIS A 360 -11.15 -17.91 -2.17
CA HIS A 360 -11.15 -18.02 -3.63
C HIS A 360 -12.14 -17.04 -4.27
N ASP A 361 -13.39 -17.00 -3.78
CA ASP A 361 -14.43 -16.04 -4.14
C ASP A 361 -14.41 -14.83 -3.19
N PRO A 362 -14.03 -13.61 -3.63
CA PRO A 362 -13.81 -12.48 -2.73
C PRO A 362 -15.08 -11.78 -2.25
N ILE A 363 -16.27 -12.15 -2.74
CA ILE A 363 -17.53 -11.44 -2.44
C ILE A 363 -18.65 -12.32 -1.88
N ALA A 364 -18.57 -13.65 -2.01
CA ALA A 364 -19.48 -14.57 -1.35
C ALA A 364 -19.50 -14.36 0.18
N ASP A 365 -20.68 -14.46 0.79
CA ASP A 365 -20.87 -14.18 2.22
C ASP A 365 -19.99 -15.06 3.13
N ALA A 366 -19.77 -16.34 2.77
CA ALA A 366 -18.88 -17.24 3.51
C ALA A 366 -17.41 -16.77 3.56
N THR A 367 -16.94 -16.07 2.51
CA THR A 367 -15.61 -15.47 2.50
C THR A 367 -15.61 -14.11 3.17
N TYR A 368 -16.59 -13.26 2.84
CA TYR A 368 -16.54 -11.87 3.27
C TYR A 368 -17.13 -11.62 4.66
N LYS A 369 -18.33 -12.13 4.95
CA LYS A 369 -18.99 -11.92 6.24
C LYS A 369 -18.43 -12.88 7.28
N ASP A 370 -18.41 -14.16 6.96
CA ASP A 370 -18.15 -15.24 7.93
C ASP A 370 -16.65 -15.45 8.19
N LEU A 371 -15.78 -14.97 7.30
CA LEU A 371 -14.32 -14.99 7.47
C LEU A 371 -13.71 -13.57 7.56
N TRP A 372 -13.74 -12.74 6.50
CA TRP A 372 -13.04 -11.44 6.51
C TRP A 372 -13.56 -10.48 7.60
N LEU A 373 -14.84 -10.15 7.58
CA LEU A 373 -15.47 -9.25 8.55
C LEU A 373 -15.53 -9.85 9.96
N ALA A 374 -15.73 -11.16 10.08
CA ALA A 374 -15.70 -11.86 11.37
C ALA A 374 -14.31 -11.81 12.02
N THR A 375 -13.24 -12.11 11.27
CA THR A 375 -11.86 -11.99 11.74
C THR A 375 -11.52 -10.54 12.10
N ALA A 376 -11.89 -9.56 11.27
CA ALA A 376 -11.66 -8.16 11.57
C ALA A 376 -12.31 -7.72 12.90
N LYS A 377 -13.57 -8.11 13.13
CA LYS A 377 -14.30 -7.81 14.38
C LYS A 377 -13.70 -8.52 15.59
N ALA A 378 -13.44 -9.83 15.49
CA ALA A 378 -12.87 -10.61 16.58
C ALA A 378 -11.48 -10.08 16.99
N ASN A 379 -10.59 -9.83 16.01
CA ASN A 379 -9.29 -9.24 16.26
C ASN A 379 -9.43 -7.85 16.91
N THR A 380 -10.31 -6.97 16.41
CA THR A 380 -10.55 -5.64 17.02
C THR A 380 -10.98 -5.75 18.48
N MET A 381 -11.88 -6.69 18.81
CA MET A 381 -12.33 -6.90 20.20
C MET A 381 -11.18 -7.38 21.10
N ILE A 382 -10.39 -8.37 20.66
CA ILE A 382 -9.24 -8.88 21.45
C ILE A 382 -8.18 -7.79 21.63
N TYR A 383 -7.86 -7.02 20.60
CA TYR A 383 -6.90 -5.90 20.69
C TYR A 383 -7.42 -4.75 21.56
N HIS A 384 -8.73 -4.55 21.63
CA HIS A 384 -9.34 -3.60 22.56
C HIS A 384 -9.20 -4.09 24.00
N GLU A 385 -9.67 -5.30 24.30
CA GLU A 385 -9.67 -5.88 25.66
C GLU A 385 -8.25 -5.93 26.26
N VAL A 386 -7.30 -6.46 25.49
CA VAL A 386 -5.94 -6.74 26.01
C VAL A 386 -5.08 -5.49 26.15
N PHE A 387 -5.37 -4.41 25.42
CA PHE A 387 -4.45 -3.26 25.29
C PHE A 387 -5.11 -1.87 25.36
N ALA A 388 -6.44 -1.77 25.44
CA ALA A 388 -7.23 -0.56 25.21
C ALA A 388 -6.73 0.26 24.00
N CYS A 389 -6.45 -0.45 22.89
CA CYS A 389 -5.59 0.09 21.84
C CYS A 389 -6.19 1.34 21.16
N ILE A 390 -5.33 2.28 20.80
CA ILE A 390 -5.69 3.50 20.07
C ILE A 390 -5.35 3.29 18.59
N PRO A 391 -6.20 3.73 17.63
CA PRO A 391 -7.52 4.33 17.81
C PRO A 391 -8.63 3.27 18.00
N ASN A 392 -9.76 3.67 18.58
CA ASN A 392 -10.94 2.83 18.80
C ASN A 392 -12.25 3.67 18.81
N ASP A 393 -13.40 3.02 18.69
CA ASP A 393 -14.70 3.69 18.56
C ASP A 393 -15.38 4.09 19.88
N GLU A 394 -14.63 4.10 20.99
CA GLU A 394 -15.13 4.54 22.31
C GLU A 394 -14.56 5.90 22.72
N ILE A 395 -13.32 6.18 22.34
CA ILE A 395 -12.64 7.45 22.66
C ILE A 395 -13.13 8.54 21.70
N HIS A 396 -14.30 9.13 21.97
CA HIS A 396 -14.91 10.18 21.11
C HIS A 396 -14.27 11.57 21.27
N SER A 397 -13.51 11.81 22.35
CA SER A 397 -12.90 13.13 22.66
C SER A 397 -11.49 13.04 23.25
N ARG A 398 -10.75 14.17 23.26
CA ARG A 398 -9.47 14.30 24.00
C ARG A 398 -9.66 14.16 25.50
N ALA A 399 -10.82 14.54 26.04
CA ALA A 399 -11.12 14.36 27.46
C ALA A 399 -11.19 12.86 27.82
N ALA A 400 -11.91 12.06 27.02
CA ALA A 400 -11.94 10.61 27.15
C ALA A 400 -10.55 9.99 26.97
N LEU A 401 -9.78 10.44 25.96
CA LEU A 401 -8.41 9.97 25.74
C LEU A 401 -7.53 10.19 26.97
N ARG A 402 -7.62 11.35 27.62
CA ARG A 402 -6.86 11.66 28.85
C ARG A 402 -7.31 10.84 30.05
N GLN A 403 -8.61 10.61 30.19
CA GLN A 403 -9.17 9.76 31.26
C GLN A 403 -8.62 8.33 31.13
N VAL A 404 -8.74 7.71 29.96
CA VAL A 404 -8.19 6.39 29.66
C VAL A 404 -6.67 6.36 29.88
N ARG A 405 -5.91 7.34 29.35
CA ARG A 405 -4.45 7.47 29.60
C ARG A 405 -4.11 7.51 31.09
N SER A 406 -4.93 8.16 31.92
CA SER A 406 -4.70 8.25 33.37
C SER A 406 -5.00 6.94 34.08
N GLN A 407 -6.15 6.32 33.81
CA GLN A 407 -6.57 5.04 34.38
C GLN A 407 -5.54 3.94 34.07
N TRP A 408 -5.08 3.83 32.82
CA TRP A 408 -4.08 2.83 32.44
C TRP A 408 -2.70 3.09 33.04
N LYS A 409 -2.29 4.36 33.18
CA LYS A 409 -1.05 4.72 33.86
C LYS A 409 -1.10 4.40 35.36
N GLU A 410 -2.25 4.56 35.99
CA GLU A 410 -2.46 4.25 37.42
C GLU A 410 -2.52 2.74 37.66
N LYS A 411 -3.30 2.00 36.86
CA LYS A 411 -3.47 0.54 36.97
C LYS A 411 -2.19 -0.24 36.60
N HIS A 412 -1.37 0.27 35.67
CA HIS A 412 -0.25 -0.50 35.08
C HIS A 412 1.11 0.22 34.98
N GLY A 413 1.24 1.49 35.43
CA GLY A 413 2.51 2.25 35.44
C GLY A 413 2.99 2.78 34.08
N HIS A 414 2.34 2.38 32.98
CA HIS A 414 2.70 2.73 31.59
C HIS A 414 1.49 3.24 30.80
N ASN A 415 1.73 3.85 29.64
CA ASN A 415 0.70 4.39 28.76
C ASN A 415 0.59 3.59 27.45
N THR A 416 -0.63 3.38 26.95
CA THR A 416 -0.95 2.48 25.82
C THR A 416 -0.58 3.03 24.43
N ILE A 417 -0.03 4.24 24.35
CA ILE A 417 -0.14 5.13 23.18
C ILE A 417 0.88 4.81 22.07
N ASP A 418 2.11 4.45 22.45
CA ASP A 418 3.24 4.31 21.52
C ASP A 418 3.79 2.87 21.44
N LEU A 419 3.33 1.98 22.34
CA LEU A 419 3.73 0.57 22.40
C LEU A 419 2.57 -0.40 22.67
N GLY A 420 1.37 0.07 23.01
CA GLY A 420 0.23 -0.79 23.36
C GLY A 420 0.61 -1.89 24.35
N VAL A 421 1.13 -1.53 25.53
CA VAL A 421 1.64 -2.50 26.49
C VAL A 421 0.48 -3.21 27.19
N ALA A 422 0.46 -4.54 27.15
CA ALA A 422 -0.53 -5.36 27.86
C ALA A 422 -0.36 -5.21 29.38
N PRO A 423 -1.44 -5.38 30.18
CA PRO A 423 -1.31 -5.51 31.62
C PRO A 423 -0.59 -6.82 31.97
N ARG A 424 -0.09 -6.97 33.20
CA ARG A 424 0.55 -8.23 33.64
C ARG A 424 -0.43 -9.39 33.88
N LYS A 425 -1.69 -9.05 34.08
CA LYS A 425 -2.87 -9.92 34.20
C LYS A 425 -4.07 -9.11 33.73
N LEU A 426 -5.05 -9.77 33.11
CA LEU A 426 -6.38 -9.19 32.92
C LEU A 426 -7.13 -9.19 34.28
N VAL A 427 -8.11 -8.31 34.43
CA VAL A 427 -8.92 -8.18 35.66
C VAL A 427 -10.32 -7.72 35.28
N ASP A 428 -11.31 -8.60 35.46
CA ASP A 428 -12.73 -8.32 35.19
C ASP A 428 -13.24 -7.11 35.99
N GLU A 429 -13.87 -6.16 35.31
CA GLU A 429 -14.37 -4.94 35.95
C GLU A 429 -15.55 -5.20 36.89
N GLU A 430 -16.38 -6.22 36.61
CA GLU A 430 -17.50 -6.63 37.50
C GLU A 430 -17.04 -7.20 38.86
N MET A 431 -15.80 -7.69 38.96
CA MET A 431 -15.24 -8.21 40.23
C MET A 431 -14.67 -7.11 41.14
N ALA A 432 -14.57 -5.86 40.67
CA ALA A 432 -13.87 -4.78 41.38
C ALA A 432 -14.69 -4.07 42.47
N GLU A 433 -16.01 -4.26 42.52
CA GLU A 433 -16.88 -3.59 43.52
C GLU A 433 -17.01 -4.35 44.86
N SER A 434 -16.51 -5.59 44.96
CA SER A 434 -16.57 -6.38 46.20
C SER A 434 -15.23 -6.44 46.93
N GLU A 435 -15.11 -5.69 48.03
CA GLU A 435 -14.06 -5.92 49.03
C GLU A 435 -14.18 -7.34 49.63
N GLU A 436 -13.03 -7.96 49.95
CA GLU A 436 -12.88 -9.34 50.48
C GLU A 436 -13.19 -10.52 49.51
N VAL A 437 -12.39 -10.68 48.43
CA VAL A 437 -12.14 -12.00 47.83
C VAL A 437 -10.63 -12.26 47.74
N ILE A 438 -10.19 -13.45 48.18
CA ILE A 438 -8.80 -13.90 48.02
C ILE A 438 -8.61 -14.39 46.58
N ILE A 439 -7.79 -13.67 45.81
CA ILE A 439 -7.53 -13.99 44.39
C ILE A 439 -6.72 -15.28 44.27
N THR A 440 -7.40 -16.42 44.15
CA THR A 440 -6.82 -17.68 43.66
C THR A 440 -6.73 -17.61 42.14
N ALA A 441 -5.67 -16.96 41.66
CA ALA A 441 -5.48 -16.69 40.23
C ALA A 441 -5.42 -17.97 39.39
N THR A 442 -6.04 -17.93 38.22
CA THR A 442 -6.04 -18.99 37.20
C THR A 442 -5.06 -18.67 36.07
N ASP A 443 -4.71 -19.68 35.28
CA ASP A 443 -3.83 -19.49 34.10
C ASP A 443 -4.54 -18.71 32.97
N ASP A 444 -5.88 -18.64 33.00
CA ASP A 444 -6.71 -17.87 32.07
C ASP A 444 -6.49 -16.33 32.15
N ASP A 445 -5.80 -15.82 33.19
CA ASP A 445 -5.55 -14.38 33.39
C ASP A 445 -4.46 -13.79 32.46
N ASP A 446 -3.71 -14.60 31.70
CA ASP A 446 -2.60 -14.12 30.84
C ASP A 446 -3.13 -13.53 29.50
N PRO A 447 -2.86 -12.25 29.20
CA PRO A 447 -3.05 -11.65 27.88
C PRO A 447 -2.69 -12.54 26.68
N MET A 448 -1.63 -13.35 26.79
CA MET A 448 -1.18 -14.24 25.72
C MET A 448 -2.21 -15.31 25.35
N GLU A 449 -3.05 -15.79 26.29
CA GLU A 449 -4.08 -16.79 25.99
C GLU A 449 -5.19 -16.19 25.13
N MET A 450 -5.67 -14.98 25.45
CA MET A 450 -6.59 -14.24 24.58
C MET A 450 -5.97 -13.94 23.22
N LEU A 451 -4.70 -13.54 23.17
CA LEU A 451 -4.03 -13.20 21.92
C LEU A 451 -3.83 -14.40 20.99
N LYS A 452 -3.78 -15.64 21.48
CA LYS A 452 -3.77 -16.85 20.62
C LYS A 452 -5.04 -16.99 19.76
N ALA A 453 -6.13 -16.30 20.09
CA ALA A 453 -7.35 -16.28 19.27
C ALA A 453 -7.29 -15.27 18.11
N VAL A 454 -6.32 -14.35 18.09
CA VAL A 454 -6.10 -13.40 16.99
C VAL A 454 -5.64 -14.15 15.74
N ARG A 455 -6.18 -13.80 14.57
CA ARG A 455 -5.84 -14.43 13.29
C ARG A 455 -5.40 -13.42 12.24
N GLY A 456 -4.15 -13.54 11.80
CA GLY A 456 -3.53 -12.57 10.89
C GLY A 456 -3.39 -11.20 11.53
N PHE A 457 -3.55 -10.15 10.74
CA PHE A 457 -3.37 -8.75 11.16
C PHE A 457 -4.63 -7.89 11.01
N LEU A 458 -5.66 -8.38 10.30
CA LEU A 458 -6.83 -7.60 9.92
C LEU A 458 -7.64 -7.13 11.14
N VAL A 459 -7.96 -5.84 11.19
CA VAL A 459 -8.87 -5.24 12.18
C VAL A 459 -9.84 -4.27 11.50
N CYS A 460 -11.01 -4.04 12.10
CA CYS A 460 -11.90 -2.95 11.67
C CYS A 460 -11.20 -1.59 11.84
N PHE A 461 -11.35 -0.69 10.85
CA PHE A 461 -10.91 0.69 11.01
C PHE A 461 -11.96 1.46 11.82
N PRO A 462 -11.59 2.10 12.95
CA PRO A 462 -12.55 2.84 13.77
C PRO A 462 -13.09 4.04 13.00
N LEU A 463 -14.41 4.30 13.08
CA LEU A 463 -15.10 5.36 12.34
C LEU A 463 -15.46 6.58 13.22
N GLU A 464 -15.52 6.36 14.54
CA GLU A 464 -16.04 7.25 15.58
C GLU A 464 -14.95 7.77 16.53
N PHE A 465 -13.72 7.23 16.46
CA PHE A 465 -12.57 7.73 17.21
C PHE A 465 -12.38 9.24 17.04
N MET A 466 -12.31 9.97 18.15
CA MET A 466 -12.20 11.43 18.25
C MET A 466 -13.25 12.20 17.42
N ARG A 467 -14.46 11.66 17.22
CA ARG A 467 -15.52 12.30 16.41
C ARG A 467 -15.96 13.68 16.90
N ASP A 468 -15.92 13.93 18.21
CA ASP A 468 -16.39 15.18 18.83
C ASP A 468 -15.31 16.28 18.79
N GLU A 469 -14.09 15.96 18.34
CA GLU A 469 -12.95 16.87 18.29
C GLU A 469 -12.74 17.48 16.91
N ASP A 470 -12.46 18.79 16.89
CA ASP A 470 -11.83 19.42 15.74
C ASP A 470 -10.34 19.03 15.70
N LEU A 471 -10.03 18.08 14.82
CA LEU A 471 -8.68 17.57 14.61
C LEU A 471 -7.81 18.46 13.71
N ARG A 472 -8.31 19.60 13.25
CA ARG A 472 -7.48 20.57 12.52
C ARG A 472 -6.41 21.19 13.44
N PRO A 473 -5.29 21.68 12.90
CA PRO A 473 -4.32 22.44 13.67
C PRO A 473 -4.93 23.66 14.35
N MET A 474 -4.41 24.03 15.52
CA MET A 474 -4.84 25.19 16.31
C MET A 474 -3.92 26.40 16.08
N PHE A 475 -4.41 27.62 16.34
CA PHE A 475 -3.67 28.89 16.15
C PHE A 475 -2.26 28.93 16.77
N ASN A 476 -2.03 28.16 17.84
CA ASN A 476 -0.75 28.06 18.55
C ASN A 476 0.19 26.95 18.00
N GLU A 477 -0.15 26.34 16.86
CA GLU A 477 0.56 25.22 16.23
C GLU A 477 1.07 25.65 14.84
N GLY A 478 2.25 25.19 14.42
CA GLY A 478 2.88 25.64 13.17
C GLY A 478 2.04 25.31 11.93
N GLU A 479 1.42 24.13 11.95
CA GLU A 479 0.55 23.59 10.91
C GLU A 479 -0.70 24.43 10.63
N PHE A 480 -1.15 25.29 11.56
CA PHE A 480 -2.27 26.21 11.31
C PHE A 480 -1.94 27.29 10.27
N TYR A 481 -0.66 27.62 10.11
CA TYR A 481 -0.17 28.60 9.13
C TYR A 481 0.24 27.94 7.80
N ALA A 482 0.19 26.61 7.71
CA ALA A 482 0.38 25.90 6.46
C ALA A 482 -0.88 25.97 5.58
N SER A 483 -0.70 25.98 4.25
CA SER A 483 -1.83 25.81 3.34
C SER A 483 -2.48 24.44 3.59
N PRO A 484 -3.83 24.32 3.62
CA PRO A 484 -4.51 23.02 3.71
C PRO A 484 -4.02 22.01 2.66
N GLN A 485 -3.58 22.48 1.49
CA GLN A 485 -3.00 21.67 0.41
C GLN A 485 -1.73 20.88 0.80
N VAL A 486 -1.08 21.22 1.92
CA VAL A 486 0.06 20.44 2.45
C VAL A 486 -0.39 19.07 2.98
N PHE A 487 -1.63 18.97 3.48
CA PHE A 487 -2.24 17.79 4.11
C PHE A 487 -3.28 17.08 3.22
N LEU A 488 -3.45 17.54 1.97
CA LEU A 488 -4.50 17.13 1.04
C LEU A 488 -3.98 16.42 -0.19
#